data_AF-A0A947WG53-F1
#
_entry.id   AF-A0A947WG53-F1
#
_cell.length_a   1.000
_cell.length_b   1.000
_cell.length_c   1.000
_cell.angle_alpha   90.00
_cell.angle_beta   90.00
_cell.angle_gamma   90.00
#
_symmetry.space_group_name_H-M   'P 1'
#
loop_
_entity.id
_entity.type
_entity.pdbx_description
1 polymer ?
#
loop_
_entity_poly.entity_id
_entity_poly.type
_entity_poly.pdbx_seq_one_letter_code
_entity_poly.pdbx_strand_id
1 'polypeptide(L)'
;MKIYDVIIIGGGIIGTSIAREMSRYRINTALLEKEEEPAFGVSKSNSGIIHPGTQNSPDLLKGKLCVRGNVMVRKVSRELGIDLKEVGELIVAFTEEERVKLTELKKDADTLGVPGTRIVDNVWLRENEPNLNKEALAALYAPTAGIISPYRYVYDLAENAVSNGVEMNVNTKVLDIIRNTNKKDKYRFEIVTSKGTFRAKHIINAAGLFADEIANMVGILDIKITPRKGEEFILDKKKEHLTRHLLFPLPSERSKGILVTRTSDGNPMIGPTAAEIEDKYDLSTSDKGFEEVIGLARKLVPSIKKSDIISYFAGLRPVCGDDFIIRYEDELPGFVNVAGIQSPGLTAAPAVAELVLGILRSKGFRPGRKVFFRKHRRRTVHLFDVSFKEARKLIEKDPAYGDIVCRCEMVSVKEIKDAIGRGAVTMDGIKFRTRAQAGRCHGSFCSCRLMKILAEETGKKVTDITKRGSGSEMVKGVKGE
;
A
#
# COMPACT_ATOMS: atom_id res chain seq x y z
N MET A 1 -6.10 0.79 -32.32
CA MET A 1 -5.96 -0.24 -31.28
C MET A 1 -4.55 -0.19 -30.72
N LYS A 2 -4.38 0.02 -29.40
CA LYS A 2 -3.06 0.16 -28.78
C LYS A 2 -2.43 -1.21 -28.51
N ILE A 3 -1.12 -1.36 -28.72
CA ILE A 3 -0.42 -2.64 -28.75
C ILE A 3 0.78 -2.62 -27.79
N TYR A 4 0.92 -3.67 -26.96
CA TYR A 4 1.97 -3.77 -25.94
C TYR A 4 2.64 -5.15 -25.92
N ASP A 5 3.86 -5.19 -25.40
CA ASP A 5 4.53 -6.46 -25.08
C ASP A 5 3.93 -7.07 -23.82
N VAL A 6 3.63 -6.24 -22.83
CA VAL A 6 3.05 -6.65 -21.54
C VAL A 6 1.98 -5.66 -21.11
N ILE A 7 0.82 -6.18 -20.71
CA ILE A 7 -0.19 -5.43 -19.96
C ILE A 7 -0.25 -5.94 -18.53
N ILE A 8 -0.20 -5.02 -17.57
CA ILE A 8 -0.39 -5.29 -16.14
C ILE A 8 -1.78 -4.77 -15.75
N ILE A 9 -2.61 -5.64 -15.17
CA ILE A 9 -3.96 -5.29 -14.73
C ILE A 9 -3.93 -5.04 -13.22
N GLY A 10 -4.17 -3.80 -12.80
CA GLY A 10 -4.18 -3.34 -11.41
C GLY A 10 -3.05 -2.35 -11.08
N GLY A 11 -3.39 -1.16 -10.58
CA GLY A 11 -2.49 -0.08 -10.16
C GLY A 11 -2.22 -0.04 -8.65
N GLY A 12 -2.33 -1.18 -7.97
CA GLY A 12 -1.91 -1.35 -6.58
C GLY A 12 -0.39 -1.50 -6.43
N ILE A 13 0.05 -1.82 -5.20
CA ILE A 13 1.48 -1.98 -4.89
C ILE A 13 2.17 -3.07 -5.74
N ILE A 14 1.47 -4.16 -6.02
CA ILE A 14 1.99 -5.26 -6.82
C ILE A 14 2.16 -4.84 -8.28
N GLY A 15 1.10 -4.33 -8.90
CA GLY A 15 1.16 -3.89 -10.30
C GLY A 15 2.16 -2.76 -10.54
N THR A 16 2.24 -1.78 -9.64
CA THR A 16 3.24 -0.69 -9.76
C THR A 16 4.67 -1.16 -9.51
N SER A 17 4.90 -2.13 -8.62
CA SER A 17 6.21 -2.76 -8.43
C SER A 17 6.64 -3.54 -9.68
N ILE A 18 5.73 -4.31 -10.28
CA ILE A 18 5.98 -5.06 -11.53
C ILE A 18 6.26 -4.08 -12.67
N ALA A 19 5.44 -3.03 -12.81
CA ALA A 19 5.63 -1.99 -13.83
C ALA A 19 7.01 -1.34 -13.72
N ARG A 20 7.43 -0.98 -12.50
CA ARG A 20 8.76 -0.41 -12.27
C ARG A 20 9.87 -1.40 -12.63
N GLU A 21 9.78 -2.66 -12.21
CA GLU A 21 10.81 -3.66 -12.53
C GLU A 21 10.91 -3.90 -14.04
N MET A 22 9.77 -4.01 -14.72
CA MET A 22 9.71 -4.15 -16.19
C MET A 22 10.28 -2.92 -16.91
N SER A 23 10.07 -1.72 -16.37
CA SER A 23 10.55 -0.48 -16.99
C SER A 23 12.08 -0.39 -17.14
N ARG A 24 12.84 -1.24 -16.44
CA ARG A 24 14.31 -1.40 -16.60
C ARG A 24 14.71 -2.04 -17.91
N TYR A 25 13.77 -2.66 -18.62
CA TYR A 25 14.00 -3.43 -19.84
C TYR A 25 13.31 -2.78 -21.03
N ARG A 26 13.74 -3.15 -22.23
CA ARG A 26 13.15 -2.72 -23.51
C ARG A 26 11.83 -3.48 -23.74
N ILE A 27 10.85 -3.16 -22.93
CA ILE A 27 9.49 -3.72 -22.96
C ILE A 27 8.54 -2.55 -23.17
N ASN A 28 7.64 -2.67 -24.15
CA ASN A 28 6.50 -1.77 -24.25
C ASN A 28 5.42 -2.23 -23.26
N THR A 29 5.28 -1.51 -22.14
CA THR A 29 4.42 -1.90 -21.02
C THR A 29 3.31 -0.90 -20.80
N ALA A 30 2.08 -1.40 -20.65
CA ALA A 30 0.97 -0.63 -20.12
C ALA A 30 0.50 -1.19 -18.78
N LEU A 31 0.03 -0.30 -17.89
CA LEU A 31 -0.69 -0.64 -16.68
C LEU A 31 -2.12 -0.12 -16.79
N LEU A 32 -3.11 -0.98 -16.55
CA LEU A 32 -4.53 -0.62 -16.56
C LEU A 32 -5.06 -0.60 -15.12
N GLU A 33 -5.58 0.55 -14.69
CA GLU A 33 -6.17 0.77 -13.37
C GLU A 33 -7.63 1.22 -13.55
N LYS A 34 -8.56 0.56 -12.85
CA LYS A 34 -9.99 0.85 -12.94
C LYS A 34 -10.36 2.14 -12.23
N GLU A 35 -9.64 2.50 -11.17
CA GLU A 35 -9.86 3.69 -10.37
C GLU A 35 -9.29 4.95 -11.05
N GLU A 36 -9.69 6.13 -10.57
CA GLU A 36 -9.21 7.42 -11.11
C GLU A 36 -7.72 7.66 -10.81
N GLU A 37 -7.20 7.03 -9.76
CA GLU A 37 -5.78 7.07 -9.37
C GLU A 37 -5.28 5.70 -8.90
N PRO A 38 -3.98 5.39 -9.04
CA PRO A 38 -3.40 4.18 -8.46
C PRO A 38 -3.52 4.18 -6.93
N ALA A 39 -3.32 3.00 -6.33
CA ALA A 39 -3.49 2.75 -4.88
C ALA A 39 -4.93 2.85 -4.33
N PHE A 40 -5.95 3.20 -5.12
CA PHE A 40 -7.31 3.39 -4.63
C PHE A 40 -8.07 2.10 -4.26
N GLY A 41 -7.49 0.92 -4.50
CA GLY A 41 -7.93 -0.36 -3.96
C GLY A 41 -7.33 -0.69 -2.58
N VAL A 42 -6.93 -1.94 -2.36
CA VAL A 42 -6.40 -2.46 -1.07
C VAL A 42 -5.12 -1.76 -0.60
N SER A 43 -4.31 -1.24 -1.54
CA SER A 43 -2.98 -0.71 -1.21
C SER A 43 -3.02 0.55 -0.34
N LYS A 44 -4.12 1.29 -0.26
CA LYS A 44 -4.25 2.43 0.67
C LYS A 44 -4.76 2.06 2.06
N SER A 45 -5.38 0.88 2.22
CA SER A 45 -6.09 0.47 3.44
C SER A 45 -5.37 -0.69 4.13
N ASN A 46 -4.20 -0.39 4.69
CA ASN A 46 -3.40 -1.32 5.48
C ASN A 46 -2.53 -0.55 6.49
N SER A 47 -1.90 -1.30 7.39
CA SER A 47 -1.15 -0.70 8.50
C SER A 47 0.21 -0.08 8.12
N GLY A 48 0.61 -0.07 6.84
CA GLY A 48 1.85 0.56 6.37
C GLY A 48 3.14 -0.12 6.85
N ILE A 49 3.09 -1.42 7.15
CA ILE A 49 4.21 -2.15 7.75
C ILE A 49 5.13 -2.75 6.68
N ILE A 50 6.43 -2.56 6.86
CA ILE A 50 7.50 -3.34 6.23
C ILE A 50 7.87 -4.46 7.21
N HIS A 51 7.25 -5.62 7.03
CA HIS A 51 7.33 -6.74 7.97
C HIS A 51 8.74 -7.36 7.98
N PRO A 52 9.24 -7.81 9.14
CA PRO A 52 10.56 -8.45 9.24
C PRO A 52 10.52 -9.91 8.77
N GLY A 53 9.39 -10.62 8.95
CA GLY A 53 9.21 -12.03 8.56
C GLY A 53 8.77 -12.96 9.70
N THR A 54 8.87 -12.50 10.95
CA THR A 54 8.61 -13.19 12.25
C THR A 54 7.26 -13.89 12.42
N GLN A 55 6.25 -13.55 11.63
CA GLN A 55 4.89 -14.13 11.71
C GLN A 55 4.50 -14.81 10.39
N ASN A 56 5.45 -15.46 9.71
CA ASN A 56 5.20 -16.26 8.53
C ASN A 56 5.87 -17.63 8.68
N SER A 57 5.22 -18.68 8.17
CA SER A 57 5.84 -20.00 8.07
C SER A 57 7.02 -19.96 7.08
N PRO A 58 8.13 -20.65 7.38
CA PRO A 58 9.28 -20.81 6.48
C PRO A 58 8.97 -21.61 5.22
N ASP A 59 7.91 -22.43 5.23
CA ASP A 59 7.55 -23.30 4.11
C ASP A 59 6.84 -22.54 2.99
N LEU A 60 6.18 -21.43 3.34
CA LEU A 60 5.35 -20.66 2.44
C LEU A 60 6.15 -19.64 1.63
N LEU A 61 5.76 -19.44 0.37
CA LEU A 61 6.33 -18.46 -0.55
C LEU A 61 6.22 -17.04 0.03
N LYS A 62 5.09 -16.69 0.67
CA LYS A 62 4.90 -15.38 1.29
C LYS A 62 5.95 -15.05 2.34
N GLY A 63 6.42 -16.04 3.12
CA GLY A 63 7.47 -15.86 4.13
C GLY A 63 8.81 -15.54 3.49
N LYS A 64 9.21 -16.33 2.49
CA LYS A 64 10.45 -16.13 1.73
C LYS A 64 10.47 -14.78 1.01
N LEU A 65 9.37 -14.42 0.36
CA LEU A 65 9.24 -13.13 -0.33
C LEU A 65 9.14 -11.95 0.64
N CYS A 66 8.63 -12.15 1.87
CA CYS A 66 8.63 -11.12 2.91
C CYS A 66 10.06 -10.71 3.27
N VAL A 67 10.93 -11.67 3.60
CA VAL A 67 12.32 -11.37 4.01
C VAL A 67 13.10 -10.76 2.85
N ARG A 68 12.97 -11.32 1.64
CA ARG A 68 13.58 -10.76 0.44
C ARG A 68 13.07 -9.33 0.15
N GLY A 69 11.76 -9.13 0.25
CA GLY A 69 11.10 -7.85 0.04
C GLY A 69 11.53 -6.79 1.05
N ASN A 70 11.62 -7.15 2.33
CA ASN A 70 12.10 -6.29 3.42
C ASN A 70 13.49 -5.69 3.10
N VAL A 71 14.41 -6.50 2.58
CA VAL A 71 15.73 -6.03 2.12
C VAL A 71 15.61 -5.11 0.90
N MET A 72 14.80 -5.49 -0.09
CA MET A 72 14.65 -4.74 -1.33
C MET A 72 13.98 -3.38 -1.14
N VAL A 73 12.97 -3.28 -0.26
CA VAL A 73 12.25 -2.03 0.02
C VAL A 73 13.23 -0.95 0.47
N ARG A 74 14.19 -1.24 1.35
CA ARG A 74 15.23 -0.26 1.77
C ARG A 74 16.01 0.32 0.60
N LYS A 75 16.38 -0.53 -0.36
CA LYS A 75 17.06 -0.09 -1.58
C LYS A 75 16.13 0.80 -2.42
N VAL A 76 14.87 0.39 -2.59
CA VAL A 76 13.87 1.17 -3.33
C VAL A 76 13.59 2.51 -2.65
N SER A 77 13.52 2.56 -1.32
CA SER A 77 13.32 3.79 -0.55
C SER A 77 14.45 4.79 -0.76
N ARG A 78 15.71 4.33 -0.75
CA ARG A 78 16.86 5.20 -1.08
C ARG A 78 16.84 5.68 -2.53
N GLU A 79 16.42 4.82 -3.45
CA GLU A 79 16.34 5.16 -4.88
C GLU A 79 15.26 6.22 -5.14
N LEU A 80 14.08 6.08 -4.52
CA LEU A 80 12.92 6.91 -4.83
C LEU A 80 12.67 8.05 -3.84
N GLY A 81 13.46 8.11 -2.76
CA GLY A 81 13.29 9.09 -1.70
C GLY A 81 12.05 8.83 -0.84
N ILE A 82 11.66 7.57 -0.67
CA ILE A 82 10.49 7.19 0.13
C ILE A 82 10.85 7.24 1.62
N ASP A 83 9.95 7.81 2.42
CA ASP A 83 10.09 7.88 3.87
C ASP A 83 9.81 6.53 4.53
N LEU A 84 10.85 5.70 4.63
CA LEU A 84 10.86 4.46 5.40
C LEU A 84 11.48 4.72 6.76
N LYS A 85 10.73 4.44 7.84
CA LYS A 85 11.23 4.52 9.22
C LYS A 85 11.43 3.12 9.77
N GLU A 86 12.64 2.80 10.19
CA GLU A 86 12.96 1.54 10.87
C GLU A 86 12.62 1.70 12.35
N VAL A 87 11.59 0.99 12.78
CA VAL A 87 11.02 1.16 14.13
C VAL A 87 11.09 -0.12 14.95
N GLY A 88 11.41 -1.25 14.33
CA GLY A 88 11.40 -2.55 14.97
C GLY A 88 9.99 -3.05 15.33
N GLU A 89 9.90 -4.34 15.61
CA GLU A 89 8.67 -5.03 16.00
C GLU A 89 8.87 -5.74 17.33
N LEU A 90 7.83 -5.77 18.15
CA LEU A 90 7.75 -6.50 19.41
C LEU A 90 6.48 -7.36 19.39
N ILE A 91 6.64 -8.67 19.41
CA ILE A 91 5.56 -9.62 19.68
C ILE A 91 5.59 -9.89 21.19
N VAL A 92 4.59 -9.38 21.90
CA VAL A 92 4.60 -9.26 23.37
C VAL A 92 3.89 -10.44 24.04
N ALA A 93 4.55 -11.05 25.02
CA ALA A 93 4.01 -12.10 25.87
C ALA A 93 3.67 -11.57 27.28
N PHE A 94 2.50 -11.96 27.78
CA PHE A 94 1.97 -11.62 29.10
C PHE A 94 1.94 -12.80 30.07
N THR A 95 2.14 -14.04 29.57
CA THR A 95 2.24 -15.24 30.41
C THR A 95 3.50 -16.05 30.09
N GLU A 96 3.89 -16.96 30.99
CA GLU A 96 5.05 -17.81 30.74
C GLU A 96 4.80 -18.79 29.57
N GLU A 97 3.55 -19.24 29.37
CA GLU A 97 3.19 -20.06 28.20
C GLU A 97 3.37 -19.29 26.89
N GLU A 98 2.98 -18.01 26.87
CA GLU A 98 3.20 -17.13 25.73
C GLU A 98 4.70 -16.87 25.50
N ARG A 99 5.48 -16.74 26.57
CA ARG A 99 6.93 -16.56 26.48
C ARG A 99 7.61 -17.76 25.82
N VAL A 100 7.16 -18.99 26.09
CA VAL A 100 7.67 -20.19 25.42
C VAL A 100 7.44 -20.12 23.91
N LYS A 101 6.24 -19.72 23.47
CA LYS A 101 5.89 -19.57 22.04
C LYS A 101 6.74 -18.53 21.31
N LEU A 102 7.30 -17.52 22.00
CA LEU A 102 8.25 -16.58 21.38
C LEU A 102 9.50 -17.30 20.83
N THR A 103 9.91 -18.42 21.45
CA THR A 103 11.06 -19.22 21.01
C THR A 103 10.76 -19.92 19.68
N GLU A 104 9.53 -20.41 19.51
CA GLU A 104 9.07 -21.03 18.26
C GLU A 104 9.05 -20.00 17.12
N LEU A 105 8.42 -18.84 17.36
CA LEU A 105 8.41 -17.73 16.39
C LEU A 105 9.83 -17.27 16.03
N LYS A 106 10.74 -17.25 17.00
CA LYS A 106 12.15 -16.92 16.74
C LYS A 106 12.80 -17.98 15.85
N LYS A 107 12.57 -19.26 16.09
CA LYS A 107 13.11 -20.36 15.28
C LYS A 107 12.65 -20.28 13.82
N ASP A 108 11.37 -19.98 13.59
CA ASP A 108 10.84 -19.77 12.24
C ASP A 108 11.48 -18.55 11.57
N ALA A 109 11.63 -17.46 12.32
CA ALA A 109 12.31 -16.26 11.85
C ALA A 109 13.78 -16.52 11.50
N ASP A 110 14.49 -17.30 12.32
CA ASP A 110 15.87 -17.71 12.07
C ASP A 110 15.96 -18.58 10.80
N THR A 111 15.03 -19.51 10.62
CA THR A 111 14.92 -20.37 9.42
C THR A 111 14.67 -19.55 8.15
N LEU A 112 13.84 -18.52 8.25
CA LEU A 112 13.60 -17.54 7.17
C LEU A 112 14.77 -16.58 6.94
N GLY A 113 15.76 -16.54 7.82
CA GLY A 113 16.91 -15.64 7.74
C GLY A 113 16.59 -14.20 8.15
N VAL A 114 15.64 -13.97 9.06
CA VAL A 114 15.33 -12.64 9.61
C VAL A 114 16.49 -12.19 10.50
N PRO A 115 17.19 -11.09 10.19
CA PRO A 115 18.40 -10.74 10.92
C PRO A 115 18.08 -10.01 12.24
N GLY A 116 18.89 -10.30 13.26
CA GLY A 116 18.90 -9.56 14.53
C GLY A 116 17.72 -9.82 15.46
N THR A 117 16.98 -10.92 15.26
CA THR A 117 15.89 -11.31 16.16
C THR A 117 16.43 -11.70 17.53
N ARG A 118 15.76 -11.27 18.60
CA ARG A 118 16.10 -11.68 19.98
C ARG A 118 14.88 -11.60 20.88
N ILE A 119 14.83 -12.46 21.89
CA ILE A 119 13.85 -12.33 22.97
C ILE A 119 14.39 -11.29 23.96
N VAL A 120 13.54 -10.33 24.33
CA VAL A 120 13.83 -9.26 25.27
C VAL A 120 12.97 -9.42 26.52
N ASP A 121 13.49 -9.04 27.67
CA ASP A 121 12.81 -9.14 28.96
C ASP A 121 12.03 -7.87 29.31
N ASN A 122 11.35 -7.91 30.46
CA ASN A 122 10.57 -6.80 30.97
C ASN A 122 11.40 -5.54 31.29
N VAL A 123 12.68 -5.67 31.66
CA VAL A 123 13.57 -4.54 31.92
C VAL A 123 13.80 -3.78 30.61
N TRP A 124 14.18 -4.50 29.55
CA TRP A 124 14.35 -3.91 28.24
C TRP A 124 13.04 -3.27 27.74
N LEU A 125 11.90 -3.94 27.93
CA LEU A 125 10.59 -3.42 27.54
C LEU A 125 10.25 -2.10 28.25
N ARG A 126 10.51 -1.96 29.54
CA ARG A 126 10.23 -0.71 30.29
C ARG A 126 11.08 0.47 29.81
N GLU A 127 12.33 0.21 29.43
CA GLU A 127 13.24 1.24 28.91
C GLU A 127 12.87 1.68 27.49
N ASN A 128 12.46 0.71 26.65
CA ASN A 128 12.28 0.93 25.22
C ASN A 128 10.81 1.22 24.83
N GLU A 129 9.84 0.76 25.62
CA GLU A 129 8.41 0.97 25.46
C GLU A 129 7.73 1.33 26.79
N PRO A 130 7.96 2.53 27.32
CA PRO A 130 7.46 2.92 28.65
C PRO A 130 5.94 2.96 28.79
N ASN A 131 5.21 3.01 27.67
CA ASN A 131 3.73 3.00 27.64
C ASN A 131 3.14 1.60 27.45
N LEU A 132 3.97 0.58 27.18
CA LEU A 132 3.51 -0.81 27.14
C LEU A 132 2.95 -1.21 28.50
N ASN A 133 1.94 -2.07 28.51
CA ASN A 133 1.39 -2.65 29.72
C ASN A 133 2.51 -3.29 30.56
N LYS A 134 2.59 -2.90 31.84
CA LYS A 134 3.64 -3.29 32.79
C LYS A 134 3.63 -4.77 33.15
N GLU A 135 2.54 -5.46 32.84
CA GLU A 135 2.37 -6.92 32.98
C GLU A 135 3.09 -7.72 31.88
N ALA A 136 3.59 -7.06 30.82
CA ALA A 136 4.38 -7.74 29.80
C ALA A 136 5.66 -8.36 30.38
N LEU A 137 5.84 -9.66 30.13
CA LEU A 137 6.95 -10.44 30.68
C LEU A 137 8.17 -10.45 29.76
N ALA A 138 7.94 -10.58 28.46
CA ALA A 138 8.97 -10.65 27.44
C ALA A 138 8.39 -10.29 26.06
N ALA A 139 9.26 -10.10 25.06
CA ALA A 139 8.83 -9.98 23.67
C ALA A 139 9.86 -10.57 22.70
N LEU A 140 9.41 -11.02 21.53
CA LEU A 140 10.29 -11.25 20.38
C LEU A 140 10.51 -9.91 19.68
N TYR A 141 11.75 -9.42 19.73
CA TYR A 141 12.17 -8.21 19.06
C TYR A 141 12.74 -8.51 17.68
N ALA A 142 12.28 -7.80 16.65
CA ALA A 142 12.82 -7.85 15.29
C ALA A 142 13.17 -6.44 14.79
N PRO A 143 14.47 -6.08 14.68
CA PRO A 143 14.90 -4.71 14.39
C PRO A 143 14.63 -4.28 12.94
N THR A 144 14.47 -5.21 12.01
CA THR A 144 14.29 -4.90 10.59
C THR A 144 12.87 -4.50 10.21
N ALA A 145 11.94 -4.50 11.15
CA ALA A 145 10.59 -4.01 10.90
C ALA A 145 10.59 -2.49 10.72
N GLY A 146 9.77 -2.02 9.78
CA GLY A 146 9.64 -0.60 9.48
C GLY A 146 8.21 -0.19 9.18
N ILE A 147 8.03 1.12 9.07
CA ILE A 147 6.77 1.76 8.68
C ILE A 147 7.00 2.67 7.48
N ILE A 148 6.01 2.71 6.60
CA ILE A 148 6.01 3.46 5.36
C ILE A 148 4.60 3.98 5.09
N SER A 149 4.48 5.08 4.34
CA SER A 149 3.20 5.50 3.79
C SER A 149 2.84 4.58 2.61
N PRO A 150 1.79 3.73 2.71
CA PRO A 150 1.57 2.69 1.71
C PRO A 150 1.11 3.27 0.36
N TYR A 151 0.30 4.33 0.38
CA TYR A 151 -0.14 5.03 -0.83
C TYR A 151 0.98 5.84 -1.49
N ARG A 152 1.83 6.55 -0.72
CA ARG A 152 3.00 7.25 -1.30
C ARG A 152 3.99 6.26 -1.92
N TYR A 153 4.15 5.08 -1.32
CA TYR A 153 4.99 4.04 -1.90
C TYR A 153 4.47 3.63 -3.30
N VAL A 154 3.17 3.43 -3.46
CA VAL A 154 2.56 3.15 -4.77
C VAL A 154 2.77 4.30 -5.75
N TYR A 155 2.54 5.56 -5.34
CA TYR A 155 2.74 6.72 -6.21
C TYR A 155 4.18 6.88 -6.66
N ASP A 156 5.16 6.72 -5.76
CA ASP A 156 6.56 6.87 -6.12
C ASP A 156 7.04 5.77 -7.07
N LEU A 157 6.51 4.54 -6.93
CA LEU A 157 6.73 3.44 -7.88
C LEU A 157 6.10 3.74 -9.25
N ALA A 158 4.84 4.19 -9.25
CA ALA A 158 4.07 4.54 -10.44
C ALA A 158 4.76 5.66 -11.25
N GLU A 159 5.09 6.77 -10.60
CA GLU A 159 5.77 7.90 -11.21
C GLU A 159 7.14 7.49 -11.78
N ASN A 160 7.88 6.64 -11.06
CA ASN A 160 9.16 6.15 -11.56
C ASN A 160 8.98 5.24 -12.78
N ALA A 161 7.98 4.35 -12.79
CA ALA A 161 7.66 3.51 -13.95
C ALA A 161 7.29 4.36 -15.18
N VAL A 162 6.42 5.37 -14.99
CA VAL A 162 6.01 6.32 -16.05
C VAL A 162 7.20 7.11 -16.56
N SER A 163 8.07 7.60 -15.68
CA SER A 163 9.30 8.33 -16.07
C SER A 163 10.27 7.47 -16.90
N ASN A 164 10.13 6.15 -16.84
CA ASN A 164 10.89 5.18 -17.61
C ASN A 164 10.10 4.62 -18.81
N GLY A 165 8.96 5.21 -19.17
CA GLY A 165 8.20 4.89 -20.38
C GLY A 165 7.10 3.84 -20.24
N VAL A 166 6.67 3.51 -19.03
CA VAL A 166 5.43 2.72 -18.84
C VAL A 166 4.23 3.62 -19.07
N GLU A 167 3.26 3.16 -19.86
CA GLU A 167 2.00 3.88 -20.06
C GLU A 167 0.98 3.49 -18.98
N MET A 168 0.59 4.45 -18.14
CA MET A 168 -0.41 4.24 -17.09
C MET A 168 -1.79 4.72 -17.55
N ASN A 169 -2.76 3.82 -17.60
CA ASN A 169 -4.13 4.09 -18.03
C ASN A 169 -5.07 3.94 -16.83
N VAL A 170 -5.43 5.05 -16.20
CA VAL A 170 -6.42 5.13 -15.10
C VAL A 170 -7.85 5.31 -15.65
N ASN A 171 -8.85 5.01 -14.83
CA ASN A 171 -10.25 4.87 -15.24
C ASN A 171 -10.41 3.88 -16.42
N THR A 172 -9.61 2.82 -16.44
CA THR A 172 -9.59 1.80 -17.50
C THR A 172 -9.89 0.44 -16.90
N LYS A 173 -11.17 0.19 -16.64
CA LYS A 173 -11.65 -1.10 -16.14
C LYS A 173 -11.58 -2.13 -17.26
N VAL A 174 -10.90 -3.25 -17.01
CA VAL A 174 -10.96 -4.43 -17.88
C VAL A 174 -12.34 -5.07 -17.74
N LEU A 175 -13.00 -5.29 -18.88
CA LEU A 175 -14.35 -5.84 -18.97
C LEU A 175 -14.33 -7.27 -19.50
N ASP A 176 -13.38 -7.59 -20.39
CA ASP A 176 -13.22 -8.93 -20.95
C ASP A 176 -11.79 -9.12 -21.51
N ILE A 177 -11.36 -10.38 -21.63
CA ILE A 177 -10.07 -10.77 -22.21
C ILE A 177 -10.28 -11.90 -23.22
N ILE A 178 -10.13 -11.58 -24.49
CA ILE A 178 -10.32 -12.51 -25.59
C ILE A 178 -8.97 -13.07 -26.02
N ARG A 179 -8.86 -14.41 -26.05
CA ARG A 179 -7.69 -15.10 -26.57
C ARG A 179 -7.74 -15.12 -28.10
N ASN A 180 -6.66 -14.65 -28.72
CA ASN A 180 -6.46 -14.82 -30.15
C ASN A 180 -6.04 -16.26 -30.45
N THR A 181 -6.84 -16.96 -31.25
CA THR A 181 -6.62 -18.36 -31.65
C THR A 181 -5.66 -18.50 -32.83
N ASN A 182 -5.33 -17.40 -33.53
CA ASN A 182 -4.37 -17.41 -34.63
C ASN A 182 -2.93 -17.57 -34.10
N LYS A 183 -2.37 -18.78 -34.23
CA LYS A 183 -1.00 -19.10 -33.78
C LYS A 183 0.09 -18.26 -34.44
N LYS A 184 -0.15 -17.62 -35.59
CA LYS A 184 0.80 -16.73 -36.26
C LYS A 184 0.82 -15.32 -35.63
N ASP A 185 -0.20 -14.98 -34.85
CA ASP A 185 -0.29 -13.68 -34.21
C ASP A 185 0.52 -13.65 -32.91
N LYS A 186 1.46 -12.70 -32.83
CA LYS A 186 2.31 -12.52 -31.66
C LYS A 186 1.54 -11.88 -30.50
N TYR A 187 0.44 -11.18 -30.76
CA TYR A 187 -0.41 -10.54 -29.76
C TYR A 187 -1.60 -11.45 -29.46
N ARG A 188 -1.40 -12.27 -28.43
CA ARG A 188 -2.26 -13.40 -28.03
C ARG A 188 -3.54 -12.95 -27.34
N PHE A 189 -3.61 -11.71 -26.87
CA PHE A 189 -4.73 -11.22 -26.09
C PHE A 189 -5.28 -9.92 -26.67
N GLU A 190 -6.60 -9.84 -26.69
CA GLU A 190 -7.37 -8.63 -26.88
C GLU A 190 -8.10 -8.32 -25.57
N ILE A 191 -7.82 -7.14 -24.99
CA ILE A 191 -8.31 -6.73 -23.68
C ILE A 191 -9.34 -5.63 -23.91
N VAL A 192 -10.61 -5.96 -23.68
CA VAL A 192 -11.73 -5.03 -23.79
C VAL A 192 -11.83 -4.23 -22.51
N THR A 193 -11.89 -2.90 -22.60
CA THR A 193 -11.94 -2.00 -21.44
C THR A 193 -13.01 -0.93 -21.57
N SER A 194 -13.30 -0.25 -20.47
CA SER A 194 -14.16 0.94 -20.45
C SER A 194 -13.67 2.12 -21.30
N LYS A 195 -12.42 2.08 -21.79
CA LYS A 195 -11.82 3.12 -22.65
C LYS A 195 -11.35 2.58 -24.01
N GLY A 196 -11.94 1.47 -24.46
CA GLY A 196 -11.64 0.82 -25.73
C GLY A 196 -10.70 -0.36 -25.59
N THR A 197 -10.19 -0.85 -26.72
CA THR A 197 -9.53 -2.15 -26.79
C THR A 197 -8.01 -2.06 -26.93
N PHE A 198 -7.32 -2.91 -26.17
CA PHE A 198 -5.88 -3.04 -26.12
C PHE A 198 -5.46 -4.44 -26.59
N ARG A 199 -4.22 -4.58 -27.08
CA ARG A 199 -3.63 -5.88 -27.42
C ARG A 199 -2.30 -6.09 -26.74
N ALA A 200 -2.06 -7.32 -26.30
CA ALA A 200 -0.82 -7.68 -25.60
C ALA A 200 -0.26 -9.03 -26.02
N LYS A 201 1.05 -9.19 -25.88
CA LYS A 201 1.71 -10.51 -25.94
C LYS A 201 1.60 -11.25 -24.62
N HIS A 202 1.70 -10.52 -23.50
CA HIS A 202 1.57 -11.05 -22.14
C HIS A 202 0.61 -10.22 -21.30
N ILE A 203 -0.10 -10.88 -20.39
CA ILE A 203 -0.93 -10.27 -19.36
C ILE A 203 -0.41 -10.70 -17.99
N ILE A 204 -0.31 -9.73 -17.09
CA ILE A 204 -0.06 -9.96 -15.68
C ILE A 204 -1.29 -9.52 -14.91
N ASN A 205 -2.00 -10.49 -14.35
CA ASN A 205 -3.14 -10.24 -13.49
C ASN A 205 -2.65 -9.92 -12.07
N ALA A 206 -2.69 -8.64 -11.70
CA ALA A 206 -2.34 -8.12 -10.38
C ALA A 206 -3.51 -7.33 -9.76
N ALA A 207 -4.75 -7.76 -10.05
CA ALA A 207 -5.98 -7.02 -9.75
C ALA A 207 -6.44 -7.09 -8.27
N GLY A 208 -5.63 -7.66 -7.38
CA GLY A 208 -5.90 -7.72 -5.93
C GLY A 208 -7.18 -8.47 -5.62
N LEU A 209 -8.18 -7.79 -5.05
CA LEU A 209 -9.51 -8.36 -4.73
C LEU A 209 -10.24 -8.94 -5.93
N PHE A 210 -9.92 -8.46 -7.13
CA PHE A 210 -10.60 -8.82 -8.38
C PHE A 210 -9.74 -9.74 -9.25
N ALA A 211 -8.67 -10.34 -8.69
CA ALA A 211 -7.78 -11.21 -9.44
C ALA A 211 -8.49 -12.49 -9.93
N ASP A 212 -9.40 -13.04 -9.14
CA ASP A 212 -10.28 -14.13 -9.56
C ASP A 212 -11.19 -13.73 -10.73
N GLU A 213 -11.80 -12.54 -10.70
CA GLU A 213 -12.65 -12.06 -11.80
C GLU A 213 -11.88 -11.92 -13.11
N ILE A 214 -10.64 -11.41 -13.06
CA ILE A 214 -9.76 -11.34 -14.24
C ILE A 214 -9.33 -12.73 -14.71
N ALA A 215 -9.07 -13.67 -13.80
CA ALA A 215 -8.72 -15.05 -14.15
C ALA A 215 -9.91 -15.79 -14.80
N ASN A 216 -11.13 -15.56 -14.30
CA ASN A 216 -12.36 -16.13 -14.83
C ASN A 216 -12.64 -15.70 -16.28
N MET A 217 -12.31 -14.47 -16.67
CA MET A 217 -12.45 -13.97 -18.06
C MET A 217 -11.70 -14.85 -19.07
N VAL A 218 -10.66 -15.57 -18.65
CA VAL A 218 -9.87 -16.46 -19.51
C VAL A 218 -10.04 -17.95 -19.17
N GLY A 219 -11.08 -18.30 -18.39
CA GLY A 219 -11.44 -19.67 -18.07
C GLY A 219 -10.67 -20.31 -16.92
N ILE A 220 -9.94 -19.53 -16.11
CA ILE A 220 -9.19 -20.03 -14.95
C ILE A 220 -10.07 -19.87 -13.71
N LEU A 221 -10.59 -20.99 -13.19
CA LEU A 221 -11.63 -21.01 -12.14
C LEU A 221 -11.13 -21.47 -10.75
N ASP A 222 -9.88 -21.92 -10.64
CA ASP A 222 -9.29 -22.42 -9.39
C ASP A 222 -8.80 -21.29 -8.45
N ILE A 223 -8.80 -20.04 -8.93
CA ILE A 223 -8.48 -18.85 -8.12
C ILE A 223 -9.79 -18.26 -7.60
N LYS A 224 -10.00 -18.32 -6.28
CA LYS A 224 -11.18 -17.75 -5.61
C LYS A 224 -10.75 -16.78 -4.52
N ILE A 225 -11.13 -15.50 -4.65
CA ILE A 225 -10.86 -14.50 -3.62
C ILE A 225 -12.03 -14.42 -2.64
N THR A 226 -11.76 -14.69 -1.36
CA THR A 226 -12.67 -14.40 -0.26
C THR A 226 -12.14 -13.20 0.53
N PRO A 227 -12.83 -12.04 0.53
CA PRO A 227 -12.37 -10.87 1.29
C PRO A 227 -12.33 -11.12 2.80
N ARG A 228 -11.24 -10.68 3.43
CA ARG A 228 -11.17 -10.56 4.89
C ARG A 228 -11.09 -9.09 5.28
N LYS A 229 -12.19 -8.56 5.82
CA LYS A 229 -12.33 -7.18 6.28
C LYS A 229 -11.53 -6.95 7.56
N GLY A 230 -10.80 -5.85 7.57
CA GLY A 230 -10.10 -5.34 8.74
C GLY A 230 -10.38 -3.87 8.95
N GLU A 231 -10.94 -3.55 10.10
CA GLU A 231 -11.22 -2.19 10.54
C GLU A 231 -10.05 -1.65 11.36
N GLU A 232 -9.54 -0.48 10.97
CA GLU A 232 -8.39 0.20 11.61
C GLU A 232 -8.81 1.61 12.04
N PHE A 233 -8.21 2.07 13.13
CA PHE A 233 -8.51 3.36 13.75
C PHE A 233 -7.24 4.17 13.91
N ILE A 234 -7.27 5.42 13.44
CA ILE A 234 -6.15 6.37 13.49
C ILE A 234 -6.39 7.30 14.68
N LEU A 235 -5.37 7.39 15.53
CA LEU A 235 -5.33 8.30 16.67
C LEU A 235 -4.68 9.63 16.29
N ASP A 236 -5.00 10.63 17.08
CA ASP A 236 -4.46 11.97 16.93
C ASP A 236 -2.93 12.00 17.06
N LYS A 237 -2.26 12.81 16.23
CA LYS A 237 -0.80 12.94 16.22
C LYS A 237 -0.23 13.46 17.55
N LYS A 238 -1.02 14.12 18.41
CA LYS A 238 -0.61 14.46 19.79
C LYS A 238 -0.27 13.23 20.64
N LYS A 239 -0.63 12.04 20.19
CA LYS A 239 -0.28 10.75 20.79
C LYS A 239 0.89 10.06 20.08
N GLU A 240 1.68 10.73 19.24
CA GLU A 240 2.74 10.10 18.44
C GLU A 240 3.79 9.32 19.25
N HIS A 241 3.94 9.62 20.54
CA HIS A 241 4.83 8.90 21.47
C HIS A 241 4.17 7.73 22.20
N LEU A 242 2.96 7.31 21.79
CA LEU A 242 2.23 6.19 22.39
C LEU A 242 3.02 4.88 22.30
N THR A 243 3.74 4.65 21.20
CA THR A 243 4.63 3.51 21.00
C THR A 243 5.83 3.93 20.15
N ARG A 244 7.00 3.32 20.36
CA ARG A 244 8.19 3.52 19.51
C ARG A 244 8.31 2.44 18.43
N HIS A 245 7.85 1.23 18.72
CA HIS A 245 7.90 0.00 17.92
C HIS A 245 6.50 -0.41 17.40
N LEU A 246 6.47 -1.38 16.49
CA LEU A 246 5.26 -2.13 16.15
C LEU A 246 4.94 -3.10 17.30
N LEU A 247 3.81 -2.94 17.98
CA LEU A 247 3.42 -3.84 19.07
C LEU A 247 2.38 -4.83 18.57
N PHE A 248 2.68 -6.11 18.66
CA PHE A 248 1.77 -7.21 18.36
C PHE A 248 1.53 -8.05 19.61
N PRO A 249 0.31 -8.60 19.79
CA PRO A 249 0.13 -9.76 20.64
C PRO A 249 0.70 -11.00 19.93
N LEU A 250 0.70 -12.16 20.60
CA LEU A 250 0.96 -13.41 19.89
C LEU A 250 -0.11 -13.64 18.79
N PRO A 251 0.28 -14.20 17.64
CA PRO A 251 -0.66 -14.53 16.58
C PRO A 251 -1.65 -15.61 17.05
N SER A 252 -2.88 -15.52 16.56
CA SER A 252 -3.89 -16.59 16.65
C SER A 252 -4.01 -17.32 15.31
N GLU A 253 -4.78 -18.41 15.26
CA GLU A 253 -5.04 -19.15 14.02
C GLU A 253 -5.65 -18.27 12.91
N ARG A 254 -6.42 -17.22 13.28
CA ARG A 254 -7.14 -16.39 12.31
C ARG A 254 -6.36 -15.15 11.85
N SER A 255 -5.49 -14.59 12.70
CA SER A 255 -4.78 -13.35 12.40
C SER A 255 -3.56 -13.12 13.30
N LYS A 256 -2.76 -12.10 12.95
CA LYS A 256 -1.66 -11.59 13.78
C LYS A 256 -2.13 -10.89 15.07
N GLY A 257 -3.44 -10.78 15.28
CA GLY A 257 -4.05 -10.04 16.38
C GLY A 257 -4.10 -8.53 16.13
N ILE A 258 -4.62 -7.81 17.13
CA ILE A 258 -4.82 -6.36 17.10
C ILE A 258 -3.53 -5.68 17.54
N LEU A 259 -2.91 -4.97 16.62
CA LEU A 259 -1.64 -4.30 16.81
C LEU A 259 -1.83 -2.86 17.30
N VAL A 260 -0.79 -2.33 17.93
CA VAL A 260 -0.62 -0.90 18.20
C VAL A 260 0.65 -0.44 17.49
N THR A 261 0.50 0.52 16.58
CA THR A 261 1.61 1.04 15.77
C THR A 261 1.52 2.57 15.64
N ARG A 262 2.47 3.14 14.91
CA ARG A 262 2.41 4.48 14.37
C ARG A 262 2.58 4.44 12.85
N THR A 263 1.84 5.30 12.17
CA THR A 263 2.01 5.56 10.73
C THR A 263 3.36 6.24 10.47
N SER A 264 3.86 6.19 9.22
CA SER A 264 5.09 6.91 8.87
C SER A 264 5.01 8.41 9.15
N ASP A 265 3.79 8.97 9.16
CA ASP A 265 3.56 10.39 9.40
C ASP A 265 3.35 10.76 10.90
N GLY A 266 3.43 9.76 11.80
CA GLY A 266 3.47 9.95 13.25
C GLY A 266 2.16 9.67 13.99
N ASN A 267 1.00 9.63 13.32
CA ASN A 267 -0.26 9.24 13.96
C ASN A 267 -0.18 7.79 14.49
N PRO A 268 -0.54 7.51 15.75
CA PRO A 268 -0.74 6.14 16.19
C PRO A 268 -1.93 5.50 15.47
N MET A 269 -1.91 4.18 15.37
CA MET A 269 -2.94 3.41 14.71
C MET A 269 -3.14 2.08 15.42
N ILE A 270 -4.40 1.66 15.53
CA ILE A 270 -4.80 0.42 16.18
C ILE A 270 -5.74 -0.38 15.27
N GLY A 271 -5.71 -1.70 15.42
CA GLY A 271 -6.45 -2.63 14.56
C GLY A 271 -5.49 -3.67 13.99
N PRO A 272 -5.82 -4.31 12.88
CA PRO A 272 -7.15 -4.41 12.28
C PRO A 272 -7.99 -5.51 12.92
N THR A 273 -9.32 -5.46 12.74
CA THR A 273 -10.18 -6.66 12.87
C THR A 273 -9.89 -7.68 11.75
N ALA A 274 -10.53 -8.85 11.83
CA ALA A 274 -10.38 -9.94 10.85
C ALA A 274 -11.72 -10.68 10.62
N ALA A 275 -12.67 -10.03 9.95
CA ALA A 275 -13.96 -10.61 9.60
C ALA A 275 -13.95 -11.15 8.17
N GLU A 276 -14.38 -12.39 7.96
CA GLU A 276 -14.60 -12.95 6.62
C GLU A 276 -15.96 -12.48 6.10
N ILE A 277 -15.98 -11.96 4.88
CA ILE A 277 -17.17 -11.44 4.22
C ILE A 277 -17.19 -11.86 2.75
N GLU A 278 -18.35 -11.77 2.11
CA GLU A 278 -18.49 -12.07 0.68
C GLU A 278 -18.35 -10.82 -0.21
N ASP A 279 -18.83 -9.68 0.27
CA ASP A 279 -18.86 -8.44 -0.52
C ASP A 279 -17.46 -7.80 -0.64
N LYS A 280 -16.93 -7.77 -1.87
CA LYS A 280 -15.66 -7.12 -2.23
C LYS A 280 -15.71 -5.58 -2.18
N TYR A 281 -16.88 -5.00 -1.92
CA TYR A 281 -17.10 -3.55 -1.87
C TYR A 281 -17.46 -3.04 -0.46
N ASP A 282 -17.70 -3.93 0.52
CA ASP A 282 -18.03 -3.51 1.88
C ASP A 282 -16.80 -2.94 2.61
N LEU A 283 -16.71 -1.61 2.61
CA LEU A 283 -15.70 -0.84 3.32
C LEU A 283 -16.27 -0.15 4.57
N SER A 284 -17.42 -0.61 5.06
CA SER A 284 -18.03 -0.08 6.29
C SER A 284 -17.29 -0.51 7.54
N THR A 285 -17.26 0.37 8.53
CA THR A 285 -16.83 0.08 9.91
C THR A 285 -18.03 -0.13 10.80
N SER A 286 -17.84 -0.79 11.94
CA SER A 286 -18.91 -1.17 12.87
C SER A 286 -18.57 -0.83 14.32
N ASP A 287 -19.58 -0.54 15.13
CA ASP A 287 -19.41 -0.31 16.58
C ASP A 287 -18.80 -1.55 17.26
N LYS A 288 -19.21 -2.75 16.81
CA LYS A 288 -18.63 -4.02 17.29
C LYS A 288 -17.13 -4.10 16.99
N GLY A 289 -16.73 -3.78 15.76
CA GLY A 289 -15.32 -3.77 15.37
C GLY A 289 -14.51 -2.74 16.17
N PHE A 290 -15.10 -1.57 16.43
CA PHE A 290 -14.51 -0.54 17.27
C PHE A 290 -14.27 -1.01 18.72
N GLU A 291 -15.29 -1.59 19.38
CA GLU A 291 -15.15 -2.06 20.77
C GLU A 291 -14.14 -3.21 20.88
N GLU A 292 -14.11 -4.12 19.89
CA GLU A 292 -13.11 -5.19 19.81
C GLU A 292 -11.69 -4.62 19.72
N VAL A 293 -11.45 -3.69 18.80
CA VAL A 293 -10.14 -3.07 18.60
C VAL A 293 -9.68 -2.31 19.84
N ILE A 294 -10.54 -1.48 20.43
CA ILE A 294 -10.18 -0.74 21.64
C ILE A 294 -9.90 -1.67 22.81
N GLY A 295 -10.71 -2.72 23.00
CA GLY A 295 -10.56 -3.68 24.08
C GLY A 295 -9.21 -4.42 24.02
N LEU A 296 -8.83 -4.92 22.84
CA LEU A 296 -7.57 -5.66 22.67
C LEU A 296 -6.36 -4.74 22.60
N ALA A 297 -6.45 -3.57 21.96
CA ALA A 297 -5.34 -2.61 21.93
C ALA A 297 -4.93 -2.13 23.33
N ARG A 298 -5.90 -2.00 24.26
CA ARG A 298 -5.62 -1.64 25.66
C ARG A 298 -4.88 -2.71 26.45
N LYS A 299 -4.91 -3.97 26.03
CA LYS A 299 -4.07 -5.02 26.63
C LYS A 299 -2.59 -4.74 26.39
N LEU A 300 -2.25 -4.21 25.20
CA LEU A 300 -0.89 -3.78 24.86
C LEU A 300 -0.58 -2.41 25.47
N VAL A 301 -1.44 -1.41 25.27
CA VAL A 301 -1.21 -0.03 25.72
C VAL A 301 -2.43 0.52 26.48
N PRO A 302 -2.47 0.41 27.82
CA PRO A 302 -3.66 0.73 28.62
C PRO A 302 -4.10 2.20 28.54
N SER A 303 -3.18 3.12 28.21
CA SER A 303 -3.44 4.56 28.16
C SER A 303 -4.27 5.02 26.96
N ILE A 304 -4.60 4.13 26.01
CA ILE A 304 -5.41 4.43 24.83
C ILE A 304 -6.83 4.85 25.23
N LYS A 305 -7.29 6.02 24.75
CA LYS A 305 -8.65 6.52 24.97
C LYS A 305 -9.44 6.56 23.67
N LYS A 306 -10.75 6.29 23.77
CA LYS A 306 -11.68 6.40 22.63
C LYS A 306 -11.66 7.81 22.01
N SER A 307 -11.52 8.84 22.85
CA SER A 307 -11.42 10.24 22.42
C SER A 307 -10.12 10.61 21.69
N ASP A 308 -9.14 9.71 21.63
CA ASP A 308 -7.91 9.92 20.85
C ASP A 308 -8.13 9.64 19.35
N ILE A 309 -9.20 8.92 18.98
CA ILE A 309 -9.47 8.53 17.59
C ILE A 309 -9.98 9.72 16.79
N ILE A 310 -9.35 9.97 15.65
CA ILE A 310 -9.74 11.02 14.70
C ILE A 310 -10.31 10.44 13.41
N SER A 311 -9.90 9.23 13.02
CA SER A 311 -10.31 8.61 11.77
C SER A 311 -10.41 7.10 11.89
N TYR A 312 -11.16 6.49 10.98
CA TYR A 312 -11.33 5.05 10.88
C TYR A 312 -11.54 4.66 9.42
N PHE A 313 -11.14 3.45 9.07
CA PHE A 313 -11.33 2.89 7.75
C PHE A 313 -11.36 1.37 7.81
N ALA A 314 -11.93 0.75 6.78
CA ALA A 314 -11.82 -0.69 6.56
C ALA A 314 -10.96 -0.97 5.32
N GLY A 315 -10.18 -2.05 5.39
CA GLY A 315 -9.47 -2.65 4.26
C GLY A 315 -9.91 -4.09 4.05
N LEU A 316 -9.88 -4.54 2.80
CA LEU A 316 -10.26 -5.90 2.42
C LEU A 316 -9.02 -6.65 1.92
N ARG A 317 -8.65 -7.72 2.61
CA ARG A 317 -7.53 -8.58 2.20
C ARG A 317 -8.00 -9.55 1.12
N PRO A 318 -7.29 -9.69 -0.01
CA PRO A 318 -7.63 -10.65 -1.05
C PRO A 318 -7.12 -12.05 -0.66
N VAL A 319 -7.89 -12.79 0.16
CA VAL A 319 -7.48 -14.12 0.63
C VAL A 319 -7.78 -15.16 -0.45
N CYS A 320 -6.81 -16.04 -0.73
CA CYS A 320 -6.94 -17.17 -1.63
C CYS A 320 -6.06 -18.30 -1.11
N GLY A 321 -6.57 -19.08 -0.15
CA GLY A 321 -5.74 -19.98 0.64
C GLY A 321 -4.72 -19.25 1.51
N ASP A 322 -3.71 -19.97 1.98
CA ASP A 322 -2.74 -19.45 2.95
C ASP A 322 -1.51 -18.77 2.33
N ASP A 323 -1.18 -19.08 1.08
CA ASP A 323 0.03 -18.61 0.40
C ASP A 323 -0.25 -17.73 -0.82
N PHE A 324 0.79 -17.05 -1.31
CA PHE A 324 0.70 -16.25 -2.53
C PHE A 324 0.65 -17.13 -3.77
N ILE A 325 -0.24 -16.79 -4.71
CA ILE A 325 -0.32 -17.43 -6.02
C ILE A 325 0.44 -16.54 -7.02
N ILE A 326 1.61 -17.00 -7.46
CA ILE A 326 2.44 -16.32 -8.45
C ILE A 326 2.89 -17.36 -9.49
N ARG A 327 2.09 -17.55 -10.53
CA ARG A 327 2.34 -18.63 -11.51
C ARG A 327 2.02 -18.22 -12.94
N TYR A 328 2.72 -18.87 -13.85
CA TYR A 328 2.47 -18.79 -15.29
C TYR A 328 1.48 -19.87 -15.69
N GLU A 329 0.51 -19.53 -16.53
CA GLU A 329 -0.53 -20.45 -16.96
C GLU A 329 -0.10 -21.16 -18.25
N ASP A 330 0.34 -22.42 -18.14
CA ASP A 330 0.94 -23.15 -19.26
C ASP A 330 -0.07 -23.44 -20.39
N GLU A 331 -1.34 -23.63 -20.05
CA GLU A 331 -2.44 -23.79 -21.02
C GLU A 331 -2.86 -22.46 -21.69
N LEU A 332 -2.43 -21.34 -21.09
CA LEU A 332 -2.65 -19.98 -21.59
C LEU A 332 -1.32 -19.19 -21.70
N PRO A 333 -0.42 -19.54 -22.65
CA PRO A 333 0.87 -18.92 -22.74
C PRO A 333 0.82 -17.39 -22.85
N GLY A 334 1.56 -16.73 -21.98
CA GLY A 334 1.62 -15.28 -21.86
C GLY A 334 0.80 -14.72 -20.70
N PHE A 335 0.01 -15.55 -20.00
CA PHE A 335 -0.77 -15.13 -18.84
C PHE A 335 -0.09 -15.51 -17.53
N VAL A 336 0.05 -14.54 -16.61
CA VAL A 336 0.61 -14.74 -15.27
C VAL A 336 -0.39 -14.26 -14.23
N ASN A 337 -0.75 -15.14 -13.32
CA ASN A 337 -1.58 -14.80 -12.16
C ASN A 337 -0.70 -14.39 -10.98
N VAL A 338 -1.04 -13.24 -10.37
CA VAL A 338 -0.48 -12.72 -9.13
C VAL A 338 -1.63 -12.42 -8.17
N ALA A 339 -2.13 -13.48 -7.53
CA ALA A 339 -3.36 -13.49 -6.75
C ALA A 339 -3.12 -13.93 -5.30
N GLY A 340 -4.12 -13.70 -4.42
CA GLY A 340 -4.00 -14.08 -3.00
C GLY A 340 -3.00 -13.21 -2.21
N ILE A 341 -2.57 -12.07 -2.75
CA ILE A 341 -1.52 -11.25 -2.15
C ILE A 341 -2.05 -10.42 -0.98
N GLN A 342 -2.22 -11.09 0.16
CA GLN A 342 -2.53 -10.50 1.47
C GLN A 342 -1.27 -9.96 2.19
N SER A 343 -1.34 -9.67 3.49
CA SER A 343 -0.13 -9.36 4.29
C SER A 343 0.83 -10.57 4.26
N PRO A 344 2.13 -10.39 3.97
CA PRO A 344 2.92 -9.15 3.93
C PRO A 344 3.14 -8.56 2.51
N GLY A 345 2.11 -8.48 1.68
CA GLY A 345 2.19 -8.08 0.26
C GLY A 345 2.82 -6.71 -0.02
N LEU A 346 2.59 -5.72 0.85
CA LEU A 346 3.26 -4.41 0.76
C LEU A 346 4.79 -4.55 0.86
N THR A 347 5.26 -5.40 1.78
CA THR A 347 6.68 -5.68 2.01
C THR A 347 7.26 -6.52 0.87
N ALA A 348 6.53 -7.55 0.44
CA ALA A 348 6.97 -8.51 -0.56
C ALA A 348 6.95 -7.97 -2.00
N ALA A 349 6.24 -6.87 -2.27
CA ALA A 349 5.99 -6.36 -3.61
C ALA A 349 7.21 -6.25 -4.55
N PRO A 350 8.38 -5.70 -4.15
CA PRO A 350 9.54 -5.68 -5.02
C PRO A 350 10.10 -7.09 -5.31
N ALA A 351 10.01 -8.03 -4.37
CA ALA A 351 10.43 -9.42 -4.58
C ALA A 351 9.45 -10.18 -5.49
N VAL A 352 8.14 -9.91 -5.34
CA VAL A 352 7.10 -10.41 -6.26
C VAL A 352 7.38 -9.94 -7.68
N ALA A 353 7.74 -8.66 -7.87
CA ALA A 353 8.08 -8.12 -9.18
C ALA A 353 9.31 -8.81 -9.83
N GLU A 354 10.35 -9.07 -9.04
CA GLU A 354 11.53 -9.83 -9.48
C GLU A 354 11.15 -11.26 -9.90
N LEU A 355 10.31 -11.93 -9.10
CA LEU A 355 9.83 -13.30 -9.36
C LEU A 355 8.99 -13.38 -10.64
N VAL A 356 8.04 -12.46 -10.84
CA VAL A 356 7.18 -12.43 -12.04
C VAL A 356 8.03 -12.30 -13.31
N LEU A 357 9.02 -11.41 -13.31
CA LEU A 357 9.95 -11.29 -14.44
C LEU A 357 10.81 -12.55 -14.61
N GLY A 358 11.23 -13.18 -13.52
CA GLY A 358 11.96 -14.45 -13.53
C GLY A 358 11.15 -15.59 -14.18
N ILE A 359 9.86 -15.70 -13.84
CA ILE A 359 8.93 -16.67 -14.42
C ILE A 359 8.76 -16.44 -15.93
N LEU A 360 8.56 -15.19 -16.36
CA LEU A 360 8.47 -14.90 -17.80
C LEU A 360 9.75 -15.26 -18.54
N ARG A 361 10.93 -15.02 -17.93
CA ARG A 361 12.23 -15.38 -18.51
C ARG A 361 12.44 -16.88 -18.65
N SER A 362 11.99 -17.68 -17.69
CA SER A 362 12.09 -19.14 -17.77
C SER A 362 11.22 -19.70 -18.92
N LYS A 363 10.14 -19.00 -19.28
CA LYS A 363 9.28 -19.29 -20.44
C LYS A 363 9.73 -18.62 -21.74
N GLY A 364 10.94 -18.07 -21.78
CA GLY A 364 11.57 -17.55 -23.01
C GLY A 364 11.42 -16.04 -23.25
N PHE A 365 10.71 -15.29 -22.40
CA PHE A 365 10.63 -13.84 -22.52
C PHE A 365 11.90 -13.17 -21.99
N ARG A 366 12.84 -12.85 -22.88
CA ARG A 366 14.16 -12.30 -22.55
C ARG A 366 14.37 -10.90 -23.13
N PRO A 367 13.69 -9.86 -22.60
CA PRO A 367 13.88 -8.50 -23.08
C PRO A 367 15.27 -7.97 -22.70
N GLY A 368 15.90 -7.24 -23.61
CA GLY A 368 17.18 -6.56 -23.35
C GLY A 368 17.02 -5.46 -22.30
N ARG A 369 18.07 -5.16 -21.53
CA ARG A 369 18.08 -4.01 -20.60
C ARG A 369 18.04 -2.68 -21.35
N LYS A 370 17.43 -1.66 -20.77
CA LYS A 370 17.59 -0.28 -21.25
C LYS A 370 19.00 0.20 -20.96
N VAL A 371 19.55 1.01 -21.88
CA VAL A 371 20.85 1.68 -21.67
C VAL A 371 20.73 2.69 -20.55
N PHE A 372 19.63 3.46 -20.55
CA PHE A 372 19.32 4.44 -19.53
C PHE A 372 18.07 4.04 -18.76
N PHE A 373 18.20 3.91 -17.45
CA PHE A 373 17.10 3.71 -16.51
C PHE A 373 17.16 4.83 -15.47
N ARG A 374 16.10 5.64 -15.38
CA ARG A 374 15.92 6.68 -14.36
C ARG A 374 15.65 6.00 -13.03
N LYS A 375 16.73 5.59 -12.37
CA LYS A 375 16.70 4.87 -11.09
C LYS A 375 16.23 5.75 -9.94
N HIS A 376 16.65 7.01 -9.97
CA HIS A 376 16.46 7.95 -8.87
C HIS A 376 15.28 8.89 -9.11
N ARG A 377 14.53 9.17 -8.05
CA ARG A 377 13.49 10.20 -7.98
C ARG A 377 13.88 11.21 -6.91
N ARG A 378 13.57 12.50 -7.12
CA ARG A 378 13.76 13.53 -6.10
C ARG A 378 12.75 13.31 -4.97
N ARG A 379 13.23 13.27 -3.71
CA ARG A 379 12.36 13.20 -2.52
C ARG A 379 11.35 14.35 -2.55
N THR A 380 10.09 14.03 -2.27
CA THR A 380 9.03 15.03 -2.14
C THR A 380 9.30 15.88 -0.90
N VAL A 381 9.18 17.20 -1.05
CA VAL A 381 9.31 18.13 0.08
C VAL A 381 7.98 18.17 0.82
N HIS A 382 8.04 18.01 2.14
CA HIS A 382 6.92 18.20 3.03
C HIS A 382 7.28 19.25 4.08
N LEU A 383 6.52 20.35 4.16
CA LEU A 383 6.88 21.45 5.06
C LEU A 383 6.85 21.03 6.54
N PHE A 384 6.00 20.07 6.90
CA PHE A 384 5.94 19.51 8.25
C PHE A 384 7.18 18.69 8.65
N ASP A 385 8.03 18.31 7.68
CA ASP A 385 9.24 17.49 7.90
C ASP A 385 10.55 18.29 7.75
N VAL A 386 10.51 19.60 7.49
CA VAL A 386 11.71 20.43 7.33
C VAL A 386 11.86 21.47 8.44
N SER A 387 13.10 21.88 8.71
CA SER A 387 13.37 22.91 9.71
C SER A 387 12.83 24.28 9.29
N PHE A 388 12.53 25.17 10.24
CA PHE A 388 12.13 26.56 9.93
C PHE A 388 13.12 27.31 9.04
N LYS A 389 14.43 27.07 9.22
CA LYS A 389 15.48 27.67 8.39
C LYS A 389 15.37 27.22 6.93
N GLU A 390 15.04 25.94 6.72
CA GLU A 390 14.91 25.34 5.40
C GLU A 390 13.58 25.71 4.74
N ALA A 391 12.50 25.78 5.51
CA ALA A 391 11.23 26.35 5.07
C ALA A 391 11.39 27.80 4.57
N ARG A 392 12.12 28.66 5.30
CA ARG A 392 12.41 30.04 4.84
C ARG A 392 13.12 30.07 3.49
N LYS A 393 14.14 29.23 3.29
CA LYS A 393 14.84 29.12 2.00
C LYS A 393 13.94 28.63 0.87
N LEU A 394 12.96 27.77 1.16
CA LEU A 394 11.97 27.34 0.18
C LEU A 394 11.03 28.49 -0.18
N ILE A 395 10.57 29.26 0.81
CA ILE A 395 9.70 30.44 0.63
C ILE A 395 10.41 31.54 -0.17
N GLU A 396 11.69 31.79 0.08
CA GLU A 396 12.50 32.75 -0.69
C GLU A 396 12.63 32.36 -2.17
N LYS A 397 12.67 31.05 -2.46
CA LYS A 397 12.76 30.52 -3.84
C LYS A 397 11.40 30.49 -4.54
N ASP A 398 10.35 30.16 -3.80
CA ASP A 398 8.98 30.09 -4.30
C ASP A 398 8.02 30.51 -3.16
N PRO A 399 7.46 31.74 -3.23
CA PRO A 399 6.55 32.25 -2.21
C PRO A 399 5.32 31.36 -1.96
N ALA A 400 4.95 30.48 -2.89
CA ALA A 400 3.83 29.56 -2.71
C ALA A 400 4.07 28.51 -1.61
N TYR A 401 5.32 28.29 -1.15
CA TYR A 401 5.59 27.52 0.07
C TYR A 401 5.13 28.27 1.34
N GLY A 402 5.05 29.60 1.31
CA GLY A 402 4.63 30.41 2.46
C GLY A 402 3.11 30.48 2.62
N ASP A 403 2.37 30.12 1.57
CA ASP A 403 0.93 30.17 1.55
C ASP A 403 0.31 28.85 2.01
N ILE A 404 -0.09 28.79 3.28
CA ILE A 404 -0.58 27.57 3.92
C ILE A 404 -2.08 27.36 3.65
N VAL A 405 -2.42 26.20 3.09
CA VAL A 405 -3.80 25.79 2.80
C VAL A 405 -4.34 24.89 3.91
N CYS A 406 -3.58 23.87 4.32
CA CYS A 406 -3.99 22.97 5.40
C CYS A 406 -3.22 23.29 6.68
N ARG A 407 -3.79 24.11 7.56
CA ARG A 407 -3.12 24.56 8.79
C ARG A 407 -2.79 23.43 9.77
N CYS A 408 -3.66 22.44 9.92
CA CYS A 408 -3.44 21.34 10.88
C CYS A 408 -2.29 20.41 10.48
N GLU A 409 -2.00 20.30 9.19
CA GLU A 409 -0.95 19.44 8.63
C GLU A 409 0.21 20.26 8.02
N MET A 410 0.17 21.60 8.14
CA MET A 410 1.16 22.53 7.59
C MET A 410 1.44 22.33 6.10
N VAL A 411 0.39 22.17 5.28
CA VAL A 411 0.53 21.97 3.82
C VAL A 411 0.32 23.28 3.07
N SER A 412 1.28 23.62 2.23
CA SER A 412 1.32 24.82 1.38
C SER A 412 0.63 24.66 0.01
N VAL A 413 0.31 25.78 -0.63
CA VAL A 413 -0.15 25.82 -2.04
C VAL A 413 0.85 25.12 -2.95
N LYS A 414 2.16 25.33 -2.74
CA LYS A 414 3.20 24.71 -3.56
C LYS A 414 3.16 23.18 -3.50
N GLU A 415 3.03 22.60 -2.31
CA GLU A 415 2.90 21.14 -2.15
C GLU A 415 1.67 20.57 -2.86
N ILE A 416 0.55 21.31 -2.86
CA ILE A 416 -0.67 20.93 -3.57
C ILE A 416 -0.46 20.97 -5.08
N LYS A 417 0.11 22.05 -5.61
CA LYS A 417 0.43 22.18 -7.04
C LYS A 417 1.42 21.11 -7.50
N ASP A 418 2.44 20.83 -6.70
CA ASP A 418 3.41 19.76 -6.98
C ASP A 418 2.74 18.38 -6.99
N ALA A 419 1.77 18.13 -6.10
CA ALA A 419 0.99 16.89 -6.12
C ALA A 419 0.12 16.76 -7.38
N ILE A 420 -0.52 17.85 -7.83
CA ILE A 420 -1.33 17.90 -9.05
C ILE A 420 -0.45 17.70 -10.30
N GLY A 421 0.69 18.38 -10.37
CA GLY A 421 1.67 18.20 -11.47
C GLY A 421 2.25 16.79 -11.54
N ARG A 422 2.16 16.01 -10.46
CA ARG A 422 2.52 14.58 -10.39
C ARG A 422 1.33 13.64 -10.64
N GLY A 423 0.19 14.17 -11.07
CA GLY A 423 -0.98 13.39 -11.50
C GLY A 423 -2.08 13.21 -10.44
N ALA A 424 -2.07 13.97 -9.34
CA ALA A 424 -3.25 14.02 -8.46
C ALA A 424 -4.39 14.76 -9.16
N VAL A 425 -5.58 14.14 -9.22
CA VAL A 425 -6.76 14.71 -9.89
C VAL A 425 -8.01 14.68 -9.00
N THR A 426 -7.87 14.17 -7.78
CA THR A 426 -8.92 14.05 -6.76
C THR A 426 -8.47 14.63 -5.42
N MET A 427 -9.42 14.91 -4.52
CA MET A 427 -9.10 15.38 -3.17
C MET A 427 -8.26 14.34 -2.38
N ASP A 428 -8.64 13.06 -2.43
CA ASP A 428 -7.88 11.99 -1.78
C ASP A 428 -6.50 11.80 -2.42
N GLY A 429 -6.35 12.03 -3.73
CA GLY A 429 -5.07 12.03 -4.43
C GLY A 429 -4.09 13.11 -3.91
N ILE A 430 -4.59 14.31 -3.64
CA ILE A 430 -3.82 15.37 -2.97
C ILE A 430 -3.53 14.97 -1.52
N LYS A 431 -4.54 14.52 -0.77
CA LYS A 431 -4.40 14.09 0.63
C LYS A 431 -3.32 13.05 0.81
N PHE A 432 -3.32 11.99 -0.01
CA PHE A 432 -2.36 10.90 0.13
C PHE A 432 -0.95 11.31 -0.29
N ARG A 433 -0.79 12.26 -1.23
CA ARG A 433 0.53 12.80 -1.58
C ARG A 433 1.07 13.81 -0.56
N THR A 434 0.21 14.60 0.08
CA THR A 434 0.64 15.80 0.85
C THR A 434 0.29 15.78 2.34
N ARG A 435 -0.63 14.92 2.78
CA ARG A 435 -1.37 14.97 4.05
C ARG A 435 -2.45 16.04 4.19
N ALA A 436 -2.72 16.86 3.18
CA ALA A 436 -3.85 17.79 3.27
C ALA A 436 -5.14 17.03 3.65
N GLN A 437 -5.91 17.55 4.61
CA GLN A 437 -7.13 16.90 5.15
C GLN A 437 -6.90 15.59 5.96
N ALA A 438 -5.66 15.20 6.27
CA ALA A 438 -5.36 14.01 7.08
C ALA A 438 -5.35 14.28 8.60
N GLY A 439 -5.29 15.54 9.01
CA GLY A 439 -5.29 15.93 10.43
C GLY A 439 -6.67 15.90 11.07
N ARG A 440 -6.72 16.23 12.37
CA ARG A 440 -7.92 16.19 13.22
C ARG A 440 -9.18 16.82 12.61
N CYS A 441 -9.04 17.88 11.82
CA CYS A 441 -10.18 18.57 11.23
C CYS A 441 -10.76 17.87 10.00
N HIS A 442 -10.12 16.83 9.46
CA HIS A 442 -10.58 16.05 8.30
C HIS A 442 -11.03 16.89 7.09
N GLY A 443 -10.40 18.05 6.90
CA GLY A 443 -10.68 18.93 5.78
C GLY A 443 -11.74 20.01 6.02
N SER A 444 -12.35 20.11 7.21
CA SER A 444 -13.40 21.11 7.49
C SER A 444 -13.01 22.55 7.14
N PHE A 445 -11.72 22.91 7.25
CA PHE A 445 -11.24 24.27 7.01
C PHE A 445 -10.56 24.49 5.65
N CYS A 446 -10.00 23.44 5.05
CA CYS A 446 -9.16 23.58 3.86
C CYS A 446 -9.81 23.06 2.57
N SER A 447 -10.92 22.31 2.65
CA SER A 447 -11.51 21.65 1.48
C SER A 447 -11.92 22.63 0.38
N CYS A 448 -12.58 23.74 0.72
CA CYS A 448 -13.01 24.73 -0.29
C CYS A 448 -11.83 25.32 -1.06
N ARG A 449 -10.72 25.62 -0.35
CA ARG A 449 -9.52 26.20 -0.96
C ARG A 449 -8.78 25.17 -1.81
N LEU A 450 -8.68 23.92 -1.34
CA LEU A 450 -8.13 22.80 -2.09
C LEU A 450 -8.90 22.55 -3.38
N MET A 451 -10.24 22.54 -3.33
CA MET A 451 -11.09 22.36 -4.50
C MET A 451 -10.87 23.45 -5.55
N LYS A 452 -10.72 24.72 -5.13
CA LYS A 452 -10.44 25.84 -6.05
C LYS A 452 -9.09 25.66 -6.74
N ILE A 453 -8.03 25.38 -5.97
CA ILE A 453 -6.69 25.13 -6.54
C ILE A 453 -6.74 23.95 -7.50
N LEU A 454 -7.39 22.84 -7.12
CA LEU A 454 -7.50 21.66 -7.98
C LEU A 454 -8.27 21.98 -9.27
N ALA A 455 -9.38 22.72 -9.18
CA ALA A 455 -10.18 23.14 -10.33
C ALA A 455 -9.36 24.02 -11.29
N GLU A 456 -8.65 25.01 -10.75
CA GLU A 456 -7.78 25.92 -11.52
C GLU A 456 -6.65 25.16 -12.23
N GLU A 457 -5.93 24.30 -11.52
CA GLU A 457 -4.77 23.57 -12.07
C GLU A 457 -5.17 22.44 -13.05
N THR A 458 -6.38 21.90 -12.94
CA THR A 458 -6.88 20.83 -13.84
C THR A 458 -7.79 21.35 -14.95
N GLY A 459 -8.19 22.62 -14.92
CA GLY A 459 -9.18 23.19 -15.82
C GLY A 459 -10.60 22.64 -15.63
N LYS A 460 -10.86 21.89 -14.55
CA LYS A 460 -12.20 21.36 -14.21
C LYS A 460 -13.04 22.44 -13.54
N LYS A 461 -14.38 22.32 -13.60
CA LYS A 461 -15.25 23.15 -12.75
C LYS A 461 -15.14 22.66 -11.30
N VAL A 462 -15.33 23.57 -10.34
CA VAL A 462 -15.34 23.23 -8.91
C VAL A 462 -16.40 22.16 -8.59
N THR A 463 -17.52 22.15 -9.32
CA THR A 463 -18.58 21.13 -9.21
C THR A 463 -18.19 19.74 -9.70
N ASP A 464 -17.14 19.65 -10.52
CA ASP A 464 -16.65 18.40 -11.09
C ASP A 464 -15.49 17.81 -10.27
N ILE A 465 -15.14 18.47 -9.15
CA ILE A 465 -14.12 17.99 -8.23
C ILE A 465 -14.68 16.86 -7.37
N THR A 466 -14.02 15.70 -7.45
CA THR A 466 -14.40 14.49 -6.73
C THR A 466 -13.44 14.22 -5.57
N LYS A 467 -13.95 13.50 -4.56
CA LYS A 467 -13.12 13.00 -3.47
C LYS A 467 -12.17 11.91 -3.96
N ARG A 468 -12.67 10.96 -4.76
CA ARG A 468 -11.96 9.73 -5.13
C ARG A 468 -12.43 9.08 -6.45
N GLY A 469 -13.05 9.83 -7.36
CA GLY A 469 -13.72 9.24 -8.53
C GLY A 469 -15.15 9.70 -8.72
N SER A 470 -15.73 9.33 -9.86
CA SER A 470 -17.15 9.51 -10.17
C SER A 470 -18.06 9.01 -9.03
N GLY A 471 -19.12 9.76 -8.71
CA GLY A 471 -20.04 9.46 -7.62
C GLY A 471 -19.54 9.88 -6.23
N SER A 472 -18.44 10.65 -6.18
CA SER A 472 -17.88 11.21 -4.95
C SER A 472 -17.66 12.72 -5.05
N GLU A 473 -18.46 13.40 -5.85
CA GLU A 473 -18.44 14.85 -6.05
C GLU A 473 -18.55 15.58 -4.71
N MET A 474 -17.66 16.54 -4.48
CA MET A 474 -17.56 17.25 -3.20
C MET A 474 -18.71 18.23 -2.97
N VAL A 475 -19.27 18.77 -4.05
CA VAL A 475 -20.41 19.69 -4.04
C VAL A 475 -21.36 19.31 -5.17
N LYS A 476 -22.67 19.33 -4.91
CA LYS A 476 -23.68 19.20 -5.96
C LYS A 476 -23.96 20.57 -6.54
N GLY A 477 -23.79 20.73 -7.84
CA GLY A 477 -24.33 21.91 -8.53
C GLY A 477 -25.85 21.83 -8.48
N VAL A 478 -26.52 22.86 -7.96
CA VAL A 478 -27.94 23.03 -8.25
C VAL A 478 -28.00 23.42 -9.72
N LYS A 479 -28.47 22.51 -10.59
CA LYS A 479 -28.96 22.94 -11.89
C LYS A 479 -30.18 23.79 -11.60
N GLY A 480 -30.06 25.11 -11.71
CA GLY A 480 -31.25 25.96 -11.76
C GLY A 480 -32.08 25.48 -12.96
N GLU A 481 -33.31 25.07 -12.69
CA GLU A 481 -34.34 24.86 -13.71
C GLU A 481 -34.78 26.19 -14.33
#